data_AF-A0A7S4V8Q4-F1
#
_entry.id   AF-A0A7S4V8Q4-F1
#
_cell.length_a   1.000
_cell.length_b   1.000
_cell.length_c   1.000
_cell.angle_alpha   90.00
_cell.angle_beta   90.00
_cell.angle_gamma   90.00
#
_symmetry.space_group_name_H-M   'P 1'
#
loop_
_entity.id
_entity.type
_entity.pdbx_description
1 polymer ?
#
loop_
_entity_poly.entity_id
_entity_poly.type
_entity_poly.pdbx_seq_one_letter_code
_entity_poly.pdbx_strand_id
1 'polypeptide(L)'
;QVPQWSDGPRMLSVLRRQNEKLEKELKDVRLELNRLKREHAGCHATVTQKDERIAELEKEVEAARASAAEPAPSPAPSPSPEPPPAAPPDEDVKRKLDELMEELSSTSRKLSMAELRKSLLELQALTSKTEHDKAVEELKGKLQKAKKDHGQEVAGLSGKLEELRRELQELRQKEADSATIVEELLDAKTVIDELKKDVSRRDEQIEFLMQVHDASQDVEWVGKWSCVMCTMNNPNTNSSCSTCGAPRARTPRTQDGGKEWACAACTYLNEARVRECELCGEQRP
;
A
#
# COMPACT_ATOMS: atom_id res chain seq x y z
N GLN A 1 -26.53 26.26 -51.36
CA GLN A 1 -25.80 27.32 -50.63
C GLN A 1 -24.75 26.59 -49.83
N VAL A 2 -23.47 26.80 -50.14
CA VAL A 2 -22.37 26.23 -49.34
C VAL A 2 -22.53 26.78 -47.92
N PRO A 3 -22.62 25.94 -46.87
CA PRO A 3 -22.65 26.42 -45.50
C PRO A 3 -21.42 27.31 -45.30
N GLN A 4 -21.62 28.55 -44.89
CA GLN A 4 -20.51 29.43 -44.59
C GLN A 4 -19.83 28.88 -43.33
N TRP A 5 -18.66 28.24 -43.48
CA TRP A 5 -17.82 27.74 -42.39
C TRP A 5 -17.13 28.89 -41.62
N SER A 6 -17.82 30.02 -41.43
CA SER A 6 -17.28 31.21 -40.76
C SER A 6 -16.97 30.98 -39.27
N ASP A 7 -17.44 29.87 -38.68
CA ASP A 7 -17.17 29.51 -37.29
C ASP A 7 -15.99 28.54 -37.08
N GLY A 8 -15.34 28.06 -38.14
CA GLY A 8 -14.16 27.18 -38.03
C GLY A 8 -13.06 27.71 -37.10
N PRO A 9 -12.66 29.00 -37.20
CA PRO A 9 -11.67 29.59 -36.31
C PRO A 9 -12.12 29.64 -34.83
N ARG A 10 -13.42 29.83 -34.56
CA ARG A 10 -13.97 29.83 -33.20
C ARG A 10 -13.92 28.42 -32.60
N MET A 11 -14.35 27.41 -33.35
CA MET A 11 -14.30 26.02 -32.91
C MET A 11 -12.87 25.55 -32.62
N LEU A 12 -11.91 25.88 -33.51
CA LEU A 12 -10.49 25.58 -33.28
C LEU A 12 -9.93 26.25 -32.01
N SER A 13 -10.36 27.48 -31.72
CA SER A 13 -9.94 28.17 -30.49
C SER A 13 -10.49 27.50 -29.21
N VAL A 14 -11.71 26.97 -29.27
CA VAL A 14 -12.33 26.23 -28.16
C VAL A 14 -11.60 24.91 -27.93
N LEU A 15 -11.36 24.14 -29.00
CA LEU A 15 -10.64 22.87 -28.93
C LEU A 15 -9.22 23.07 -28.40
N ARG A 16 -8.52 24.13 -28.82
CA ARG A 16 -7.17 24.44 -28.30
C ARG A 16 -7.19 24.69 -26.80
N ARG A 17 -8.13 25.50 -26.29
CA ARG A 17 -8.26 25.75 -24.84
C ARG A 17 -8.62 24.48 -24.06
N GLN A 18 -9.48 23.63 -24.63
CA GLN A 18 -9.81 22.34 -24.01
C GLN A 18 -8.58 21.43 -23.96
N ASN A 19 -7.78 21.39 -25.02
CA ASN A 19 -6.56 20.61 -25.06
C ASN A 19 -5.52 21.11 -24.05
N GLU A 20 -5.29 22.43 -23.97
CA GLU A 20 -4.43 23.05 -22.96
C GLU A 20 -4.88 22.71 -21.52
N LYS A 21 -6.19 22.69 -21.28
CA LYS A 21 -6.76 22.30 -19.98
C LYS A 21 -6.49 20.83 -19.66
N LEU A 22 -6.72 19.93 -20.62
CA LEU A 22 -6.45 18.50 -20.45
C LEU A 22 -4.96 18.20 -20.26
N GLU A 23 -4.08 18.88 -21.00
CA GLU A 23 -2.62 18.75 -20.81
C GLU A 23 -2.18 19.16 -19.41
N LYS A 24 -2.78 20.24 -18.87
CA LYS A 24 -2.53 20.67 -17.50
C LYS A 24 -3.02 19.64 -16.48
N GLU A 25 -4.25 19.16 -16.60
CA GLU A 25 -4.81 18.12 -15.71
C GLU A 25 -3.96 16.84 -15.75
N LEU A 26 -3.54 16.42 -16.93
CA LEU A 26 -2.70 15.23 -17.11
C LEU A 26 -1.32 15.41 -16.48
N LYS A 27 -0.74 16.63 -16.55
CA LYS A 27 0.50 16.97 -15.85
C LYS A 27 0.34 16.91 -14.34
N ASP A 28 -0.76 17.43 -13.81
CA ASP A 28 -1.04 17.43 -12.37
C ASP A 28 -1.24 16.00 -11.85
N VAL A 29 -1.98 15.16 -12.58
CA VAL A 29 -2.14 13.72 -12.25
C VAL A 29 -0.80 12.97 -12.27
N ARG A 30 0.09 13.25 -13.24
CA ARG A 30 1.43 12.64 -13.27
C ARG A 30 2.28 13.03 -12.07
N LEU A 31 2.19 14.29 -11.63
CA LEU A 31 2.91 14.76 -10.43
C LEU A 31 2.39 14.06 -9.18
N GLU A 32 1.07 13.92 -9.07
CA GLU A 32 0.42 13.25 -7.94
C GLU A 32 0.76 11.75 -7.90
N LEU A 33 0.75 11.06 -9.04
CA LEU A 33 1.19 9.67 -9.14
C LEU A 33 2.64 9.50 -8.67
N ASN A 34 3.53 10.42 -9.02
CA ASN A 34 4.93 10.38 -8.59
C ASN A 34 5.11 10.72 -7.10
N ARG A 35 4.22 11.53 -6.51
CA ARG A 35 4.17 11.74 -5.06
C ARG A 35 3.77 10.45 -4.34
N LEU A 36 2.67 9.84 -4.75
CA LEU A 36 2.16 8.59 -4.17
C LEU A 36 3.15 7.44 -4.30
N LYS A 37 3.86 7.31 -5.44
CA LYS A 37 4.93 6.30 -5.60
C LYS A 37 6.07 6.45 -4.59
N ARG A 38 6.47 7.68 -4.28
CA ARG A 38 7.52 7.94 -3.28
C ARG A 38 7.04 7.62 -1.87
N GLU A 39 5.79 7.95 -1.56
CA GLU A 39 5.16 7.61 -0.28
C GLU A 39 5.03 6.11 -0.10
N HIS A 40 4.56 5.40 -1.12
CA HIS A 40 4.49 3.94 -1.14
C HIS A 40 5.88 3.30 -0.92
N ALA A 41 6.91 3.79 -1.61
CA ALA A 41 8.28 3.29 -1.43
C ALA A 41 8.79 3.53 0.02
N GLY A 42 8.46 4.67 0.62
CA GLY A 42 8.81 4.97 2.02
C GLY A 42 8.07 4.07 3.03
N CYS A 43 6.78 3.86 2.82
CA CYS A 43 5.98 2.92 3.61
C CYS A 43 6.52 1.49 3.50
N HIS A 44 6.80 1.02 2.29
CA HIS A 44 7.37 -0.31 2.05
C HIS A 44 8.71 -0.49 2.78
N ALA A 45 9.63 0.48 2.68
CA ALA A 45 10.91 0.42 3.39
C ALA A 45 10.72 0.32 4.92
N THR A 46 9.73 1.05 5.46
CA THR A 46 9.39 1.01 6.90
C THR A 46 8.81 -0.35 7.30
N VAL A 47 7.94 -0.94 6.47
CA VAL A 47 7.40 -2.30 6.67
C VAL A 47 8.52 -3.33 6.70
N THR A 48 9.42 -3.31 5.70
CA THR A 48 10.56 -4.23 5.66
C THR A 48 11.45 -4.12 6.90
N GLN A 49 11.74 -2.89 7.36
CA GLN A 49 12.50 -2.66 8.59
C GLN A 49 11.78 -3.23 9.83
N LYS A 50 10.46 -3.05 9.92
CA LYS A 50 9.65 -3.61 11.02
C LYS A 50 9.63 -5.14 10.98
N ASP A 51 9.53 -5.75 9.79
CA ASP A 51 9.57 -7.21 9.63
C ASP A 51 10.92 -7.80 10.07
N GLU A 52 12.04 -7.16 9.70
CA GLU A 52 13.37 -7.55 10.17
C GLU A 52 13.47 -7.48 11.70
N ARG A 53 12.92 -6.41 12.31
CA ARG A 53 12.92 -6.25 13.77
C ARG A 53 12.03 -7.29 14.48
N ILE A 54 10.90 -7.65 13.89
CA ILE A 54 10.03 -8.71 14.42
C ILE A 54 10.77 -10.05 14.39
N ALA A 55 11.45 -10.38 13.29
CA ALA A 55 12.23 -11.60 13.17
C ALA A 55 13.38 -11.68 14.21
N GLU A 56 14.05 -10.56 14.49
CA GLU A 56 15.03 -10.48 15.58
C GLU A 56 14.41 -10.76 16.95
N LEU A 57 13.30 -10.11 17.27
CA LEU A 57 12.60 -10.27 18.55
C LEU A 57 12.07 -11.70 18.73
N GLU A 58 11.56 -12.34 17.67
CA GLU A 58 11.13 -13.74 17.71
C GLU A 58 12.30 -14.67 18.07
N LYS A 59 13.50 -14.42 17.53
CA LYS A 59 14.71 -15.16 17.87
C LYS A 59 15.16 -14.93 19.33
N GLU A 60 15.07 -13.69 19.82
CA GLU A 60 15.38 -13.37 21.23
C GLU A 60 14.41 -14.08 22.20
N VAL A 61 13.11 -14.10 21.87
CA VAL A 61 12.08 -14.80 22.68
C VAL A 61 12.33 -16.30 22.70
N GLU A 62 12.68 -16.90 21.56
CA GLU A 62 12.97 -18.34 21.50
C GLU A 62 14.23 -18.69 22.30
N ALA A 63 15.28 -17.87 22.23
CA ALA A 63 16.48 -18.04 23.04
C ALA A 63 16.20 -17.92 24.55
N ALA A 64 15.38 -16.94 24.95
CA ALA A 64 14.96 -16.76 26.34
C ALA A 64 14.12 -17.96 26.84
N ARG A 65 13.23 -18.49 25.99
CA ARG A 65 12.48 -19.71 26.29
C ARG A 65 13.38 -20.93 26.45
N ALA A 66 14.36 -21.12 25.56
CA ALA A 66 15.32 -22.20 25.66
C ALA A 66 16.13 -22.12 26.97
N SER A 67 16.59 -20.93 27.34
CA SER A 67 17.30 -20.71 28.62
C SER A 67 16.41 -20.93 29.85
N ALA A 68 15.11 -20.67 29.76
CA ALA A 68 14.16 -20.92 30.85
C ALA A 68 13.72 -22.39 30.92
N ALA A 69 13.83 -23.12 29.81
CA ALA A 69 13.42 -24.51 29.66
C ALA A 69 14.55 -25.52 29.91
N GLU A 70 15.74 -25.09 30.33
CA GLU A 70 16.74 -25.97 30.95
C GLU A 70 16.41 -26.12 32.46
N PRO A 71 15.65 -27.14 32.89
CA PRO A 71 15.72 -27.57 34.27
C PRO A 71 17.15 -28.07 34.47
N ALA A 72 17.84 -27.49 35.46
CA ALA A 72 19.12 -28.03 35.93
C ALA A 72 18.96 -29.56 36.06
N PRO A 73 19.82 -30.38 35.43
CA PRO A 73 19.74 -31.81 35.60
C PRO A 73 19.81 -32.10 37.09
N SER A 74 18.73 -32.64 37.66
CA SER A 74 18.75 -33.17 39.01
C SER A 74 19.97 -34.08 39.10
N PRO A 75 20.91 -33.83 40.03
CA PRO A 75 22.06 -34.70 40.17
C PRO A 75 21.54 -36.11 40.39
N ALA A 76 21.86 -37.00 39.45
CA ALA A 76 21.54 -38.41 39.58
C ALA A 76 22.12 -38.89 40.92
N PRO A 77 21.37 -39.66 41.73
CA PRO A 77 21.91 -40.26 42.93
C PRO A 77 23.08 -41.16 42.51
N SER A 78 24.29 -40.77 42.90
CA SER A 78 25.49 -41.57 42.72
C SER A 78 25.25 -42.97 43.29
N PRO A 79 25.53 -44.04 42.53
CA PRO A 79 25.54 -45.38 43.12
C PRO A 79 26.65 -45.44 44.16
N SER A 80 26.26 -45.75 45.40
CA SER A 80 27.18 -46.13 46.47
C SER A 80 28.13 -47.21 45.96
N PRO A 81 29.45 -46.99 45.95
CA PRO A 81 30.39 -48.07 45.68
C PRO A 81 30.42 -49.03 46.87
N GLU A 82 30.22 -50.31 46.58
CA GLU A 82 30.51 -51.43 47.49
C GLU A 82 31.95 -51.35 47.99
N PRO A 83 32.21 -51.55 49.31
CA PRO A 83 33.55 -51.48 49.86
C PRO A 83 34.40 -52.69 49.39
N PRO A 84 35.63 -52.46 48.89
CA PRO A 84 36.56 -53.54 48.57
C PRO A 84 37.11 -54.22 49.84
N PRO A 85 37.56 -55.47 49.73
CA PRO A 85 38.09 -56.24 50.86
C PRO A 85 39.33 -55.56 51.44
N ALA A 86 39.32 -55.46 52.77
CA ALA A 86 40.34 -54.80 53.58
C ALA A 86 41.75 -55.32 53.29
N ALA A 87 42.61 -54.41 52.84
CA ALA A 87 44.05 -54.55 53.00
C ALA A 87 44.40 -54.47 54.50
N PRO A 88 45.44 -55.17 54.96
CA PRO A 88 45.86 -55.11 56.36
C PRO A 88 46.23 -53.66 56.71
N PRO A 89 45.79 -53.16 57.88
CA PRO A 89 46.05 -51.79 58.27
C PRO A 89 47.56 -51.59 58.41
N ASP A 90 48.05 -50.56 57.74
CA ASP A 90 49.37 -50.00 57.96
C ASP A 90 49.49 -49.65 59.46
N GLU A 91 50.35 -50.37 60.18
CA GLU A 91 50.59 -50.20 61.62
C GLU A 91 50.95 -48.75 61.96
N ASP A 92 51.46 -47.98 60.99
CA ASP A 92 51.77 -46.57 61.17
C ASP A 92 50.52 -45.68 61.17
N VAL A 93 49.47 -46.06 60.44
CA VAL A 93 48.15 -45.38 60.47
C VAL A 93 47.42 -45.73 61.75
N LYS A 94 47.54 -46.98 62.21
CA LYS A 94 46.94 -47.43 63.47
C LYS A 94 47.57 -46.73 64.67
N ARG A 95 48.90 -46.60 64.69
CA ARG A 95 49.63 -45.84 65.70
C ARG A 95 49.27 -44.35 65.69
N LYS A 96 49.14 -43.73 64.52
CA LYS A 96 48.68 -42.33 64.41
C LYS A 96 47.22 -42.16 64.84
N LEU A 97 46.36 -43.15 64.59
CA LEU A 97 44.97 -43.13 65.04
C LEU A 97 44.90 -43.28 66.57
N ASP A 98 45.74 -44.13 67.16
CA ASP A 98 45.85 -44.30 68.61
C ASP A 98 46.44 -43.03 69.27
N GLU A 99 47.46 -42.40 68.68
CA GLU A 99 47.98 -41.10 69.12
C GLU A 99 46.91 -40.00 69.06
N LEU A 100 46.18 -39.91 67.95
CA LEU A 100 45.08 -38.95 67.83
C LEU A 100 43.92 -39.26 68.78
N MET A 101 43.61 -40.52 69.06
CA MET A 101 42.60 -40.89 70.05
C MET A 101 43.07 -40.58 71.48
N GLU A 102 44.36 -40.74 71.78
CA GLU A 102 44.94 -40.40 73.08
C GLU A 102 45.02 -38.87 73.27
N GLU A 103 45.36 -38.13 72.21
CA GLU A 103 45.33 -36.66 72.18
C GLU A 103 43.89 -36.14 72.31
N LEU A 104 42.92 -36.75 71.61
CA LEU A 104 41.49 -36.43 71.72
C LEU A 104 40.96 -36.79 73.13
N SER A 105 41.41 -37.89 73.72
CA SER A 105 41.08 -38.29 75.09
C SER A 105 41.71 -37.34 76.12
N SER A 106 42.94 -36.88 75.88
CA SER A 106 43.65 -35.92 76.72
C SER A 106 42.99 -34.55 76.69
N THR A 107 42.62 -34.06 75.50
CA THR A 107 41.90 -32.79 75.33
C THR A 107 40.46 -32.90 75.86
N SER A 108 39.78 -34.03 75.64
CA SER A 108 38.46 -34.33 76.21
C SER A 108 38.45 -34.39 77.74
N ARG A 109 39.54 -34.87 78.37
CA ARG A 109 39.70 -34.84 79.84
C ARG A 109 40.06 -33.46 80.38
N LYS A 110 40.70 -32.59 79.58
CA LYS A 110 41.10 -31.23 79.97
C LYS A 110 39.97 -30.21 79.80
N LEU A 111 39.11 -30.41 78.81
CA LEU A 111 37.84 -29.70 78.71
C LEU A 111 36.92 -30.29 79.77
N SER A 112 36.57 -29.51 80.78
CA SER A 112 35.49 -29.89 81.67
C SER A 112 34.24 -30.16 80.81
N MET A 113 33.43 -31.14 81.20
CA MET A 113 32.11 -31.38 80.58
C MET A 113 31.28 -30.10 80.46
N ALA A 114 31.54 -29.11 81.33
CA ALA A 114 30.95 -27.78 81.30
C ALA A 114 31.47 -26.91 80.15
N GLU A 115 32.77 -26.89 79.86
CA GLU A 115 33.34 -26.16 78.72
C GLU A 115 32.94 -26.79 77.39
N LEU A 116 32.92 -28.13 77.29
CA LEU A 116 32.39 -28.83 76.13
C LEU A 116 30.91 -28.51 75.90
N ARG A 117 30.07 -28.52 76.94
CA ARG A 117 28.67 -28.09 76.87
C ARG A 117 28.53 -26.62 76.50
N LYS A 118 29.40 -25.75 77.02
CA LYS A 118 29.41 -24.32 76.70
C LYS A 118 29.76 -24.08 75.23
N SER A 119 30.81 -24.71 74.71
CA SER A 119 31.18 -24.63 73.30
C SER A 119 30.13 -25.27 72.38
N LEU A 120 29.45 -26.34 72.81
CA LEU A 120 28.32 -26.91 72.08
C LEU A 120 27.13 -25.96 72.03
N LEU A 121 26.79 -25.30 73.15
CA LEU A 121 25.73 -24.29 73.20
C LEU A 121 26.09 -23.02 72.42
N GLU A 122 27.35 -22.58 72.44
CA GLU A 122 27.85 -21.47 71.62
C GLU A 122 27.82 -21.82 70.13
N LEU A 123 28.23 -23.02 69.73
CA LEU A 123 28.09 -23.49 68.35
C LEU A 123 26.62 -23.62 67.96
N GLN A 124 25.76 -24.15 68.83
CA GLN A 124 24.33 -24.31 68.58
C GLN A 124 23.59 -22.95 68.53
N ALA A 125 24.13 -21.93 69.21
CA ALA A 125 23.69 -20.54 69.16
C ALA A 125 24.22 -19.80 67.92
N LEU A 126 25.45 -20.08 67.47
CA LEU A 126 26.03 -19.55 66.22
C LEU A 126 25.41 -20.20 64.99
N THR A 127 25.10 -21.49 65.05
CA THR A 127 24.22 -22.17 64.10
C THR A 127 22.76 -21.97 64.46
N SER A 128 22.41 -21.02 65.35
CA SER A 128 21.01 -20.82 65.67
C SER A 128 20.30 -20.49 64.38
N LYS A 129 19.36 -21.39 64.07
CA LYS A 129 18.42 -21.35 62.95
C LYS A 129 17.97 -19.94 62.59
N THR A 130 17.89 -19.06 63.57
CA THR A 130 17.38 -17.70 63.48
C THR A 130 18.10 -16.78 62.47
N GLU A 131 19.44 -16.82 62.33
CA GLU A 131 20.13 -15.97 61.32
C GLU A 131 20.00 -16.55 59.91
N HIS A 132 20.13 -17.87 59.77
CA HIS A 132 19.93 -18.54 58.50
C HIS A 132 18.48 -18.43 58.01
N ASP A 133 17.49 -18.60 58.89
CA ASP A 133 16.07 -18.46 58.60
C ASP A 133 15.74 -17.03 58.16
N LYS A 134 16.32 -16.01 58.83
CA LYS A 134 16.19 -14.61 58.40
C LYS A 134 16.75 -14.37 57.00
N ALA A 135 17.95 -14.88 56.70
CA ALA A 135 18.55 -14.76 55.37
C ALA A 135 17.72 -15.47 54.30
N VAL A 136 17.14 -16.63 54.62
CA VAL A 136 16.25 -17.38 53.71
C VAL A 136 14.96 -16.61 53.45
N GLU A 137 14.32 -16.03 54.46
CA GLU A 137 13.12 -15.22 54.28
C GLU A 137 13.41 -13.92 53.50
N GLU A 138 14.58 -13.29 53.72
CA GLU A 138 15.02 -12.15 52.92
C GLU A 138 15.21 -12.52 51.44
N LEU A 139 15.88 -13.64 51.17
CA LEU A 139 16.08 -14.15 49.81
C LEU A 139 14.75 -14.53 49.15
N LYS A 140 13.81 -15.15 49.88
CA LYS A 140 12.45 -15.41 49.38
C LYS A 140 11.73 -14.12 49.04
N GLY A 141 11.83 -13.09 49.88
CA GLY A 141 11.27 -11.77 49.63
C GLY A 141 11.85 -11.13 48.37
N LYS A 142 13.18 -11.15 48.21
CA LYS A 142 13.88 -10.69 47.00
C LYS A 142 13.46 -11.45 45.75
N LEU A 143 13.33 -12.78 45.83
CA LEU A 143 12.89 -13.63 44.73
C LEU A 143 11.44 -13.34 44.33
N GLN A 144 10.53 -13.17 45.30
CA GLN A 144 9.14 -12.82 45.02
C GLN A 144 9.01 -11.44 44.37
N LYS A 145 9.80 -10.46 44.84
CA LYS A 145 9.87 -9.14 44.22
C LYS A 145 10.38 -9.24 42.77
N ALA A 146 11.49 -9.94 42.54
CA ALA A 146 12.03 -10.13 41.19
C ALA A 146 11.05 -10.84 40.26
N LYS A 147 10.34 -11.87 40.73
CA LYS A 147 9.27 -12.53 39.97
C LYS A 147 8.15 -11.57 39.58
N LYS A 148 7.74 -10.70 40.51
CA LYS A 148 6.69 -9.70 40.25
C LYS A 148 7.17 -8.67 39.22
N ASP A 149 8.37 -8.13 39.39
CA ASP A 149 8.95 -7.13 38.49
C ASP A 149 9.12 -7.72 37.07
N HIS A 150 9.63 -8.96 36.97
CA HIS A 150 9.74 -9.66 35.69
C HIS A 150 8.37 -9.95 35.06
N GLY A 151 7.37 -10.35 35.84
CA GLY A 151 6.01 -10.54 35.34
C GLY A 151 5.39 -9.26 34.78
N GLN A 152 5.67 -8.11 35.39
CA GLN A 152 5.24 -6.80 34.88
C GLN A 152 5.97 -6.43 33.58
N GLU A 153 7.27 -6.72 33.48
CA GLU A 153 8.04 -6.49 32.26
C GLU A 153 7.54 -7.35 31.09
N VAL A 154 7.32 -8.66 31.34
CA VAL A 154 6.76 -9.58 30.33
C VAL A 154 5.37 -9.14 29.89
N ALA A 155 4.50 -8.71 30.82
CA ALA A 155 3.19 -8.16 30.47
C ALA A 155 3.30 -6.90 29.60
N GLY A 156 4.25 -6.01 29.92
CA GLY A 156 4.53 -4.80 29.14
C GLY A 156 5.03 -5.11 27.72
N LEU A 157 5.94 -6.08 27.57
CA LEU A 157 6.43 -6.55 26.27
C LEU A 157 5.33 -7.23 25.47
N SER A 158 4.50 -8.06 26.11
CA SER A 158 3.34 -8.68 25.47
C SER A 158 2.36 -7.64 24.93
N GLY A 159 2.09 -6.57 25.67
CA GLY A 159 1.25 -5.47 25.20
C GLY A 159 1.82 -4.74 23.99
N LYS A 160 3.14 -4.47 24.00
CA LYS A 160 3.84 -3.89 22.85
C LYS A 160 3.81 -4.79 21.62
N LEU A 161 3.94 -6.11 21.81
CA LEU A 161 3.86 -7.09 20.72
C LEU A 161 2.47 -7.11 20.07
N GLU A 162 1.40 -7.07 20.86
CA GLU A 162 0.03 -7.00 20.33
C GLU A 162 -0.23 -5.68 19.59
N GLU A 163 0.30 -4.56 20.09
CA GLU A 163 0.20 -3.28 19.38
C GLU A 163 0.91 -3.33 18.01
N LEU A 164 2.15 -3.86 17.96
CA LEU A 164 2.88 -4.03 16.70
C LEU A 164 2.18 -4.99 15.74
N ARG A 165 1.54 -6.06 16.24
CA ARG A 165 0.73 -6.97 15.41
C ARG A 165 -0.44 -6.24 14.77
N ARG A 166 -1.13 -5.38 15.53
CA ARG A 166 -2.23 -4.55 15.02
C ARG A 166 -1.75 -3.57 13.96
N GLU A 167 -0.64 -2.86 14.20
CA GLU A 167 -0.05 -1.95 13.20
C GLU A 167 0.31 -2.68 11.90
N LEU A 168 0.89 -3.89 12.01
CA LEU A 168 1.27 -4.69 10.85
C LEU A 168 0.06 -5.19 10.07
N GLN A 169 -1.03 -5.55 10.74
CA GLN A 169 -2.29 -5.90 10.10
C GLN A 169 -2.89 -4.70 9.35
N GLU A 170 -2.83 -3.49 9.92
CA GLU A 170 -3.30 -2.27 9.25
C GLU A 170 -2.46 -1.96 8.00
N LEU A 171 -1.14 -2.15 8.06
CA LEU A 171 -0.25 -1.94 6.91
C LEU A 171 -0.53 -2.96 5.80
N ARG A 172 -0.76 -4.23 6.14
CA ARG A 172 -1.16 -5.26 5.16
C ARG A 172 -2.48 -4.94 4.47
N GLN A 173 -3.45 -4.39 5.21
CA GLN A 173 -4.70 -3.95 4.60
C GLN A 173 -4.46 -2.80 3.62
N LYS A 174 -3.65 -1.80 4.00
CA LYS A 174 -3.28 -0.69 3.10
C LYS A 174 -2.55 -1.15 1.85
N GLU A 175 -1.71 -2.18 1.96
CA GLU A 175 -1.02 -2.79 0.82
C GLU A 175 -2.02 -3.48 -0.12
N ALA A 176 -2.98 -4.23 0.43
CA ALA A 176 -4.06 -4.85 -0.36
C ALA A 176 -4.94 -3.82 -1.07
N ASP A 177 -5.31 -2.74 -0.38
CA ASP A 177 -6.07 -1.63 -0.97
C ASP A 177 -5.27 -0.95 -2.09
N SER A 178 -3.96 -0.75 -1.87
CA SER A 178 -3.05 -0.20 -2.89
C SER A 178 -2.92 -1.11 -4.11
N ALA A 179 -2.87 -2.43 -3.92
CA ALA A 179 -2.83 -3.39 -5.01
C ALA A 179 -4.09 -3.32 -5.88
N THR A 180 -5.26 -3.13 -5.25
CA THR A 180 -6.55 -2.96 -5.95
C THR A 180 -6.53 -1.69 -6.82
N ILE A 181 -6.04 -0.57 -6.28
CA ILE A 181 -5.90 0.68 -7.03
C ILE A 181 -4.96 0.51 -8.24
N VAL A 182 -3.87 -0.25 -8.08
CA VAL A 182 -2.94 -0.53 -9.19
C VAL A 182 -3.62 -1.32 -10.30
N GLU A 183 -4.48 -2.29 -9.97
CA GLU A 183 -5.27 -3.04 -10.94
C GLU A 183 -6.24 -2.13 -11.70
N GLU A 184 -7.00 -1.29 -11.00
CA GLU A 184 -7.89 -0.29 -11.62
C GLU A 184 -7.15 0.67 -12.55
N LEU A 185 -5.93 1.08 -12.20
CA LEU A 185 -5.09 1.94 -13.05
C LEU A 185 -4.59 1.22 -14.30
N LEU A 186 -4.33 -0.08 -14.22
CA LEU A 186 -3.96 -0.89 -15.39
C LEU A 186 -5.15 -1.02 -16.35
N ASP A 187 -6.36 -1.25 -15.83
CA ASP A 187 -7.58 -1.28 -16.63
C ASP A 187 -7.90 0.09 -17.25
N ALA A 188 -7.77 1.18 -16.49
CA ALA A 188 -7.93 2.52 -17.05
C ALA A 188 -6.92 2.80 -18.18
N LYS A 189 -5.70 2.27 -18.07
CA LYS A 189 -4.67 2.41 -19.11
C LYS A 189 -5.06 1.66 -20.40
N THR A 190 -5.64 0.46 -20.30
CA THR A 190 -6.07 -0.28 -21.50
C THR A 190 -7.17 0.48 -22.25
N VAL A 191 -8.16 1.02 -21.52
CA VAL A 191 -9.21 1.88 -22.08
C VAL A 191 -8.63 3.12 -22.78
N ILE A 192 -7.66 3.79 -22.16
CA ILE A 192 -6.99 4.94 -22.77
C ILE A 192 -6.29 4.55 -24.07
N ASP A 193 -5.61 3.40 -24.11
CA ASP A 193 -4.90 2.95 -25.30
C ASP A 193 -5.86 2.52 -26.43
N GLU A 194 -7.06 2.02 -26.11
CA GLU A 194 -8.13 1.80 -27.09
C GLU A 194 -8.68 3.13 -27.65
N LEU A 195 -8.99 4.09 -26.79
CA LEU A 195 -9.46 5.41 -27.20
C LEU A 195 -8.45 6.12 -28.11
N LYS A 196 -7.14 6.00 -27.84
CA LYS A 196 -6.09 6.54 -28.72
C LYS A 196 -6.11 5.92 -30.11
N LYS A 197 -6.35 4.61 -30.22
CA LYS A 197 -6.48 3.94 -31.53
C LYS A 197 -7.70 4.46 -32.28
N ASP A 198 -8.82 4.66 -31.59
CA ASP A 198 -10.04 5.20 -32.21
C ASP A 198 -9.94 6.67 -32.59
N VAL A 199 -9.18 7.48 -31.85
CA VAL A 199 -8.82 8.84 -32.26
C VAL A 199 -7.96 8.80 -33.52
N SER A 200 -6.93 7.95 -33.55
CA SER A 200 -6.04 7.82 -34.71
C SER A 200 -6.81 7.41 -35.98
N ARG A 201 -7.75 6.45 -35.87
CA ARG A 201 -8.63 6.04 -36.98
C ARG A 201 -9.51 7.19 -37.47
N ARG A 202 -10.01 8.03 -36.57
CA ARG A 202 -10.82 9.21 -36.94
C ARG A 202 -9.98 10.26 -37.65
N ASP A 203 -8.73 10.46 -37.23
CA ASP A 203 -7.81 11.37 -37.91
C ASP A 203 -7.52 10.91 -39.34
N GLU A 204 -7.31 9.61 -39.57
CA GLU A 204 -7.17 9.03 -40.91
C GLU A 204 -8.44 9.24 -41.77
N GLN A 205 -9.63 9.07 -41.19
CA GLN A 205 -10.89 9.36 -41.88
C GLN A 205 -11.05 10.83 -42.24
N ILE A 206 -10.65 11.74 -41.35
CA ILE A 206 -10.68 13.19 -41.60
C ILE A 206 -9.72 13.53 -42.73
N GLU A 207 -8.50 12.98 -42.71
CA GLU A 207 -7.51 13.21 -43.76
C GLU A 207 -8.03 12.73 -45.12
N PHE A 208 -8.64 11.54 -45.17
CA PHE A 208 -9.28 11.03 -46.37
C PHE A 208 -10.40 11.95 -46.87
N LEU A 209 -11.29 12.43 -45.98
CA LEU A 209 -12.36 13.35 -46.35
C LEU A 209 -11.82 14.69 -46.86
N MET A 210 -10.74 15.20 -46.28
CA MET A 210 -10.06 16.40 -46.76
C MET A 210 -9.50 16.20 -48.16
N GLN A 211 -8.84 15.07 -48.44
CA GLN A 211 -8.33 14.75 -49.78
C GLN A 211 -9.45 14.66 -50.82
N VAL A 212 -10.60 14.04 -50.47
CA VAL A 212 -11.77 13.98 -51.36
C VAL A 212 -12.34 15.36 -51.62
N HIS A 213 -12.42 16.21 -50.59
CA HIS A 213 -12.88 17.58 -50.74
C HIS A 213 -11.95 18.39 -51.66
N ASP A 214 -10.65 18.31 -51.46
CA ASP A 214 -9.66 19.05 -52.27
C ASP A 214 -9.67 18.56 -53.73
N ALA A 215 -9.70 17.24 -53.95
CA ALA A 215 -9.86 16.67 -55.29
C ALA A 215 -11.18 17.09 -55.96
N SER A 216 -12.25 17.27 -55.17
CA SER A 216 -13.54 17.75 -55.68
C SER A 216 -13.54 19.25 -55.98
N GLN A 217 -12.66 20.05 -55.34
CA GLN A 217 -12.48 21.47 -55.67
C GLN A 217 -11.74 21.66 -56.99
N ASP A 218 -10.80 20.76 -57.33
CA ASP A 218 -10.07 20.77 -58.60
C ASP A 218 -10.92 20.33 -59.79
N VAL A 219 -12.03 19.63 -59.54
CA VAL A 219 -13.09 19.53 -60.55
C VAL A 219 -13.84 20.85 -60.53
N GLU A 220 -13.58 21.73 -61.49
CA GLU A 220 -14.39 22.93 -61.78
C GLU A 220 -15.86 22.53 -62.04
N TRP A 221 -16.61 22.21 -60.99
CA TRP A 221 -18.05 22.36 -60.94
C TRP A 221 -18.36 23.85 -60.77
N VAL A 222 -17.74 24.69 -61.61
CA VAL A 222 -18.31 25.98 -62.00
C VAL A 222 -19.58 25.62 -62.75
N GLY A 223 -20.65 25.34 -62.01
CA GLY A 223 -21.88 24.74 -62.54
C GLY A 223 -22.25 25.43 -63.84
N LYS A 224 -22.12 24.72 -64.95
CA LYS A 224 -22.48 25.31 -66.23
C LYS A 224 -24.00 25.33 -66.28
N TRP A 225 -24.58 26.45 -66.68
CA TRP A 225 -26.01 26.50 -66.94
C TRP A 225 -26.24 26.50 -68.45
N SER A 226 -27.12 25.62 -68.91
CA SER A 226 -27.53 25.58 -70.31
C SER A 226 -28.53 26.71 -70.57
N CYS A 227 -28.28 27.51 -71.59
CA CYS A 227 -29.17 28.59 -71.96
C CYS A 227 -30.50 28.04 -72.49
N VAL A 228 -31.62 28.42 -71.87
CA VAL A 228 -32.95 27.95 -72.31
C VAL A 228 -33.31 28.39 -73.73
N MET A 229 -32.68 29.43 -74.27
CA MET A 229 -32.95 29.95 -75.62
C MET A 229 -32.10 29.28 -76.70
N CYS A 230 -30.85 28.93 -76.42
CA CYS A 230 -29.91 28.44 -77.44
C CYS A 230 -29.08 27.22 -77.02
N THR A 231 -29.41 26.62 -75.87
CA THR A 231 -28.79 25.43 -75.22
C THR A 231 -27.30 25.52 -74.90
N MET A 232 -26.62 26.63 -75.23
CA MET A 232 -25.23 26.84 -74.90
C MET A 232 -24.97 26.79 -73.39
N ASN A 233 -23.97 26.02 -72.98
CA ASN A 233 -23.48 25.97 -71.60
C ASN A 233 -22.65 27.20 -71.26
N ASN A 234 -23.10 27.99 -70.30
CA ASN A 234 -22.44 29.19 -69.83
C ASN A 234 -21.85 28.95 -68.43
N PRO A 235 -20.71 29.56 -68.09
CA PRO A 235 -20.18 29.54 -66.72
C PRO A 235 -21.20 30.07 -65.71
N ASN A 236 -21.20 29.52 -64.50
CA ASN A 236 -22.07 29.97 -63.41
C ASN A 236 -21.89 31.44 -63.03
N THR A 237 -20.72 32.03 -63.32
CA THR A 237 -20.38 33.44 -63.12
C THR A 237 -21.13 34.37 -64.08
N ASN A 238 -21.63 33.87 -65.21
CA ASN A 238 -22.33 34.68 -66.19
C ASN A 238 -23.81 34.82 -65.83
N SER A 239 -24.29 36.05 -65.72
CA SER A 239 -25.71 36.38 -65.51
C SER A 239 -26.55 36.32 -66.80
N SER A 240 -25.90 36.23 -67.96
CA SER A 240 -26.53 36.11 -69.28
C SER A 240 -25.73 35.19 -70.20
N CYS A 241 -26.37 34.69 -71.26
CA CYS A 241 -25.75 33.79 -72.22
C CYS A 241 -24.71 34.56 -73.06
N SER A 242 -23.50 34.03 -73.14
CA SER A 242 -22.40 34.57 -73.95
C SER A 242 -22.69 34.61 -75.46
N THR A 243 -23.55 33.72 -75.96
CA THR A 243 -23.87 33.63 -77.40
C THR A 243 -25.07 34.50 -77.78
N CYS A 244 -26.18 34.42 -77.04
CA CYS A 244 -27.44 35.08 -77.42
C CYS A 244 -27.87 36.23 -76.49
N GLY A 245 -27.13 36.49 -75.40
CA GLY A 245 -27.46 37.52 -74.42
C GLY A 245 -28.64 37.21 -73.52
N ALA A 246 -29.34 36.08 -73.71
CA ALA A 246 -30.51 35.73 -72.90
C ALA A 246 -30.13 35.63 -71.41
N PRO A 247 -30.92 36.24 -70.50
CA PRO A 247 -30.62 36.21 -69.07
C PRO A 247 -30.69 34.78 -68.55
N ARG A 248 -29.85 34.47 -67.57
CA ARG A 248 -29.92 33.19 -66.88
C ARG A 248 -31.30 33.05 -66.24
N ALA A 249 -32.03 32.01 -66.65
CA ALA A 249 -33.31 31.68 -66.03
C ALA A 249 -33.08 31.51 -64.53
N ARG A 250 -33.67 32.40 -63.72
CA ARG A 250 -33.74 32.19 -62.28
C ARG A 250 -34.61 30.96 -62.11
N THR A 251 -34.02 29.82 -61.79
CA THR A 251 -34.80 28.71 -61.23
C THR A 251 -35.66 29.30 -60.12
N PRO A 252 -36.97 29.00 -60.04
CA PRO A 252 -37.75 29.41 -58.89
C PRO A 252 -37.01 28.85 -57.69
N ARG A 253 -36.38 29.73 -56.90
CA ARG A 253 -36.07 29.36 -55.52
C ARG A 253 -37.42 28.97 -54.96
N THR A 254 -37.59 27.71 -54.57
CA THR A 254 -38.59 27.34 -53.58
C THR A 254 -38.34 28.25 -52.38
N GLN A 255 -39.09 29.35 -52.32
CA GLN A 255 -39.05 30.33 -51.24
C GLN A 255 -39.93 29.86 -50.08
N ASP A 256 -39.86 28.58 -49.73
CA ASP A 256 -40.32 28.10 -48.43
C ASP A 256 -39.09 27.87 -47.55
N GLY A 257 -38.36 28.95 -47.33
CA GLY A 257 -37.31 29.04 -46.33
C GLY A 257 -37.90 29.15 -44.92
N GLY A 258 -38.79 28.22 -44.56
CA GLY A 258 -39.13 27.98 -43.17
C GLY A 258 -37.90 27.38 -42.50
N LYS A 259 -37.04 28.23 -41.93
CA LYS A 259 -35.85 27.78 -41.21
C LYS A 259 -36.28 26.92 -40.02
N GLU A 260 -35.74 25.71 -39.97
CA GLU A 260 -35.71 24.87 -38.78
C GLU A 260 -35.25 25.70 -37.56
N TRP A 261 -35.76 25.37 -36.38
CA TRP A 261 -35.41 26.08 -35.14
C TRP A 261 -34.78 25.11 -34.15
N ALA A 262 -33.63 25.51 -33.59
CA ALA A 262 -32.97 24.76 -32.53
C ALA A 262 -33.67 25.02 -31.19
N CYS A 263 -34.04 23.97 -30.48
CA CYS A 263 -34.63 24.08 -29.15
C CYS A 263 -33.64 24.72 -28.17
N ALA A 264 -34.09 25.74 -27.44
CA ALA A 264 -33.24 26.42 -26.45
C ALA A 264 -32.88 25.53 -25.24
N ALA A 265 -33.69 24.52 -24.93
CA ALA A 265 -33.47 23.61 -23.80
C ALA A 265 -32.52 22.45 -24.14
N CYS A 266 -32.73 21.79 -25.29
CA CYS A 266 -32.02 20.55 -25.62
C CYS A 266 -31.21 20.61 -26.92
N THR A 267 -31.19 21.74 -27.63
CA THR A 267 -30.49 21.98 -28.90
C THR A 267 -30.97 21.20 -30.12
N TYR A 268 -31.99 20.35 -29.97
CA TYR A 268 -32.60 19.60 -31.07
C TYR A 268 -33.17 20.52 -32.16
N LEU A 269 -32.89 20.22 -33.43
CA LEU A 269 -33.36 20.98 -34.59
C LEU A 269 -34.76 20.51 -34.99
N ASN A 270 -35.76 21.36 -34.78
CA ASN A 270 -37.15 21.08 -35.11
C ASN A 270 -37.50 21.71 -36.46
N GLU A 271 -38.42 21.08 -37.18
CA GLU A 271 -38.96 21.66 -38.41
C GLU A 271 -39.69 22.98 -38.11
N ALA A 272 -39.63 23.91 -39.07
CA ALA A 272 -40.21 25.25 -38.91
C ALA A 272 -41.72 25.28 -38.64
N ARG A 273 -42.43 24.18 -38.90
CA ARG A 273 -43.89 24.05 -38.69
C ARG A 273 -44.26 23.63 -37.26
N VAL A 274 -43.34 23.02 -36.52
CA VAL A 274 -43.62 22.50 -35.18
C VAL A 274 -43.46 23.62 -34.15
N ARG A 275 -44.42 23.73 -33.22
CA ARG A 275 -44.47 24.78 -32.18
C ARG A 275 -43.81 24.39 -30.86
N GLU A 276 -43.54 23.11 -30.68
CA GLU A 276 -42.93 22.51 -29.49
C GLU A 276 -41.81 21.58 -29.94
N CYS A 277 -40.81 21.36 -29.10
CA CYS A 277 -39.70 20.49 -29.43
C CYS A 277 -40.16 19.03 -29.45
N GLU A 278 -39.91 18.31 -30.55
CA GLU A 278 -40.29 16.89 -30.67
C GLU A 278 -39.57 15.98 -29.67
N LEU A 279 -38.40 16.41 -29.16
CA LEU A 279 -37.59 15.65 -28.22
C LEU A 279 -37.95 15.91 -26.76
N CYS A 280 -38.23 17.17 -26.38
CA CYS A 280 -38.41 17.55 -24.97
C CYS A 280 -39.69 18.34 -24.66
N GLY A 281 -40.53 18.63 -25.65
CA GLY A 281 -41.80 19.35 -25.48
C GLY A 281 -41.70 20.86 -25.23
N GLU A 282 -40.50 21.42 -25.18
CA GLU A 282 -40.29 22.86 -24.91
C GLU A 282 -40.86 23.72 -26.05
N GLN A 283 -41.51 24.84 -25.72
CA GLN A 283 -42.09 25.72 -26.73
C GLN A 283 -41.01 26.42 -27.57
N ARG A 284 -41.39 26.71 -28.82
CA ARG A 284 -40.55 27.50 -29.72
C ARG A 284 -40.37 28.92 -29.17
N PRO A 285 -39.12 29.45 -29.14
CA PRO A 285 -38.84 30.84 -28.78
C PRO A 285 -39.53 31.87 -29.68
#